data_AF-A0A845YC45-F1
#
_entry.id   AF-A0A845YC45-F1
#
_cell.length_a   1.000
_cell.length_b   1.000
_cell.length_c   1.000
_cell.angle_alpha   90.00
_cell.angle_beta   90.00
_cell.angle_gamma   90.00
#
_symmetry.space_group_name_H-M   'P 1'
#
loop_
_entity.id
_entity.type
_entity.pdbx_description
1 polymer ?
#
loop_
_entity_poly.entity_id
_entity_poly.type
_entity_poly.pdbx_seq_one_letter_code
_entity_poly.pdbx_strand_id
1 'polypeptide(L)'
;MKIKGIIRGNTIELLEALPVPDGLEIFIEIPDNLPVESDDKWEQLQAIIGAWKHDEEIEEIFNEIDRERHADLGQAINFDNLN
;
A
#
# COMPACT_ATOMS: atom_id res chain seq x y z
N MET A 1 -2.66 15.06 36.00
CA MET A 1 -4.00 14.42 36.09
C MET A 1 -4.21 13.61 34.81
N LYS A 2 -4.81 12.41 34.88
CA LYS A 2 -5.12 11.60 33.68
C LYS A 2 -6.64 11.59 33.52
N ILE A 3 -7.12 12.04 32.37
CA ILE A 3 -8.55 12.21 32.08
C ILE A 3 -8.87 11.32 30.90
N LYS A 4 -10.01 10.64 30.93
CA LYS A 4 -10.45 9.82 29.81
C LYS A 4 -11.25 10.65 28.82
N GLY A 5 -10.91 10.51 27.54
CA GLY A 5 -11.63 11.13 26.44
C GLY A 5 -11.58 10.26 25.19
N ILE A 6 -12.37 10.66 24.20
CA ILE A 6 -12.44 10.03 22.88
C ILE A 6 -12.09 11.09 21.84
N ILE A 7 -11.19 10.77 20.92
CA ILE A 7 -10.86 11.63 19.78
C ILE A 7 -11.93 11.41 18.70
N ARG A 8 -12.56 12.49 18.23
CA ARG A 8 -13.48 12.50 17.08
C ARG A 8 -13.08 13.61 16.12
N GLY A 9 -12.47 13.23 15.00
CA GLY A 9 -11.89 14.20 14.07
C GLY A 9 -10.83 15.05 14.78
N ASN A 10 -11.08 16.36 14.86
CA ASN A 10 -10.19 17.33 15.49
C ASN A 10 -10.59 17.71 16.93
N THR A 11 -11.56 17.01 17.52
CA THR A 11 -12.09 17.30 18.85
C THR A 11 -11.80 16.15 19.81
N ILE A 12 -11.46 16.48 21.06
CA ILE A 12 -11.34 15.53 22.16
C ILE A 12 -12.59 15.68 23.02
N GLU A 13 -13.47 14.68 22.98
CA GLU A 13 -14.63 14.63 23.86
C GLU A 13 -14.22 14.05 25.21
N LEU A 14 -14.36 14.83 26.28
CA LEU A 14 -14.09 14.37 27.65
C LEU A 14 -15.29 13.57 28.16
N LEU A 15 -15.04 12.42 28.79
CA LEU A 15 -16.10 11.58 29.35
C LEU A 15 -16.58 12.06 30.72
N GLU A 16 -15.85 13.00 31.32
CA GLU A 16 -16.11 13.56 32.63
C GLU A 16 -15.92 15.08 32.62
N ALA A 17 -16.76 15.78 33.38
CA ALA A 17 -16.64 17.22 33.56
C ALA A 17 -15.43 17.52 34.45
N LEU A 18 -14.59 18.46 33.99
CA LEU A 18 -13.44 18.92 34.76
C LEU A 18 -13.82 20.17 35.54
N PRO A 19 -13.39 20.30 36.81
CA PRO A 19 -13.60 21.50 37.62
C PRO A 19 -12.60 22.60 37.21
N VAL A 20 -12.51 22.90 35.92
CA VAL A 20 -11.66 23.96 35.35
C VAL A 20 -12.55 25.08 34.82
N PRO A 21 -12.14 26.34 34.95
CA PRO A 21 -12.90 27.46 34.43
C PRO A 21 -12.91 27.45 32.90
N ASP A 22 -14.01 27.93 32.31
CA ASP A 22 -14.12 28.13 30.88
C ASP A 22 -13.03 29.09 30.37
N GLY A 23 -12.46 28.77 29.20
CA GLY A 23 -11.39 29.56 28.59
C GLY A 23 -9.98 29.27 29.13
N LEU A 24 -9.82 28.29 30.02
CA LEU A 24 -8.49 27.82 30.43
C LEU A 24 -7.78 27.12 29.26
N GLU A 25 -6.60 27.63 28.89
CA GLU A 25 -5.73 26.94 27.94
C GLU A 25 -5.14 25.67 28.59
N ILE A 26 -5.16 24.57 27.85
CA ILE A 26 -4.60 23.29 28.29
C ILE A 26 -3.53 22.82 27.29
N PHE A 27 -2.48 22.22 27.82
CA PHE A 27 -1.46 21.52 27.03
C PHE A 27 -1.77 20.04 26.98
N ILE A 28 -1.67 19.45 25.80
CA ILE A 28 -1.88 18.03 25.57
C ILE A 28 -0.56 17.44 25.09
N GLU A 29 -0.05 16.48 25.84
CA GLU A 29 1.16 15.73 25.49
C GLU A 29 0.73 14.39 24.90
N ILE A 30 1.05 14.19 23.62
CA ILE A 30 0.81 12.93 22.90
C ILE A 30 2.18 12.27 22.75
N PRO A 31 2.38 11.06 23.30
CA PRO A 31 3.67 10.40 23.19
C PRO A 31 3.91 9.91 21.75
N ASP A 32 5.12 10.09 21.24
CA ASP A 32 5.50 9.73 19.85
C ASP A 32 5.48 8.21 19.59
N ASN A 33 5.40 7.40 20.64
CA ASN A 33 5.43 5.94 20.55
C ASN A 33 4.04 5.29 20.57
N LEU A 34 3.01 6.02 20.15
CA LEU A 34 1.69 5.42 19.97
C LEU A 34 1.84 4.18 19.06
N PRO A 35 1.40 2.99 19.52
CA PRO A 35 1.39 1.82 18.67
C PRO A 35 0.44 2.12 17.52
N VAL A 36 1.01 2.42 16.36
CA VAL A 36 0.29 2.35 15.10
C VAL A 36 -0.11 0.89 15.00
N GLU A 37 -1.41 0.59 15.05
CA GLU A 37 -1.88 -0.72 14.61
C GLU A 37 -1.32 -0.88 13.19
N SER A 38 -0.35 -1.79 13.05
CA SER A 38 0.12 -2.25 11.76
C SER A 38 -1.14 -2.59 10.98
N ASP A 39 -1.33 -1.94 9.82
CA ASP A 39 -2.49 -2.22 8.99
C ASP A 39 -2.38 -3.69 8.59
N ASP A 40 -3.10 -4.58 9.26
CA ASP A 40 -3.05 -6.04 9.05
C ASP A 40 -3.25 -6.39 7.57
N LYS A 41 -3.91 -5.50 6.81
CA LYS A 41 -4.09 -5.61 5.36
C LYS A 41 -2.78 -5.45 4.59
N TRP A 42 -1.87 -4.61 5.05
CA TRP A 42 -0.56 -4.44 4.43
C TRP A 42 0.31 -5.69 4.57
N GLU A 43 0.31 -6.33 5.75
CA GLU A 43 1.02 -7.59 5.94
C GLU A 43 0.44 -8.72 5.07
N GLN A 44 -0.89 -8.78 4.96
CA GLN A 44 -1.57 -9.72 4.04
C GLN A 44 -1.21 -9.46 2.57
N LEU A 45 -1.11 -8.20 2.15
CA LEU A 45 -0.71 -7.83 0.79
C LEU A 45 0.75 -8.21 0.51
N GLN A 46 1.66 -7.98 1.46
CA GLN A 46 3.08 -8.33 1.32
C GLN A 46 3.30 -9.83 1.10
N ALA A 47 2.44 -10.69 1.65
CA ALA A 47 2.53 -12.14 1.46
C ALA A 47 2.17 -12.60 0.03
N ILE A 48 1.39 -11.81 -0.71
CA ILE A 48 0.88 -12.17 -2.04
C ILE A 48 1.68 -11.46 -3.15
N ILE A 49 2.17 -10.25 -2.90
CA ILE A 49 2.94 -9.48 -3.86
C ILE A 49 4.25 -10.20 -4.19
N GLY A 50 4.43 -10.58 -5.46
CA GLY A 50 5.64 -11.23 -5.94
C GLY A 50 5.72 -12.73 -5.62
N ALA A 51 4.65 -13.35 -5.12
CA ALA A 51 4.57 -14.80 -4.90
C ALA A 51 4.86 -15.61 -6.19
N TRP A 52 4.55 -15.03 -7.35
CA TRP A 52 4.78 -15.62 -8.68
C TRP A 52 6.23 -15.45 -9.19
N LYS A 53 7.09 -14.70 -8.50
CA LYS A 53 8.44 -14.35 -9.01
C LYS A 53 9.36 -15.56 -9.24
N HIS A 54 9.12 -16.66 -8.52
CA HIS A 54 9.91 -17.89 -8.57
C HIS A 54 9.10 -19.07 -9.09
N ASP A 55 8.00 -18.79 -9.79
CA ASP A 55 7.18 -19.81 -10.43
C ASP A 55 7.84 -20.23 -11.75
N GLU A 56 8.28 -21.50 -11.82
CA GLU A 56 8.99 -22.05 -12.98
C GLU A 56 8.11 -22.08 -14.24
N GLU A 57 6.81 -22.34 -14.11
CA GLU A 57 5.88 -22.35 -15.25
C GLU A 57 5.74 -20.94 -15.84
N ILE A 58 5.61 -19.92 -14.98
CA ILE A 58 5.57 -18.53 -15.42
C ILE A 58 6.91 -18.13 -16.08
N GLU A 59 8.04 -18.51 -15.48
CA GLU A 59 9.36 -18.21 -16.04
C GLU A 59 9.54 -18.84 -17.44
N GLU A 60 9.15 -20.10 -17.63
CA GLU A 60 9.17 -20.78 -18.93
C GLU A 60 8.32 -20.07 -19.98
N ILE A 61 7.09 -19.70 -19.65
CA ILE A 61 6.18 -18.99 -20.56
C ILE A 61 6.78 -17.65 -21.01
N PHE A 62 7.31 -16.88 -20.06
CA PHE A 62 7.90 -15.58 -20.39
C PHE A 62 9.18 -15.71 -21.22
N ASN A 63 10.00 -16.74 -20.96
CA ASN A 63 11.17 -17.05 -21.77
C ASN A 63 10.80 -17.44 -23.21
N GLU A 64 9.72 -18.19 -23.40
CA GLU A 64 9.21 -18.54 -24.73
C GLU A 64 8.76 -17.28 -25.49
N ILE A 65 7.95 -16.43 -24.85
CA ILE A 65 7.49 -15.17 -25.43
C ILE A 65 8.68 -14.27 -25.79
N ASP A 66 9.69 -14.19 -24.93
CA ASP A 66 10.89 -13.42 -25.18
C ASP A 66 11.66 -13.95 -26.39
N ARG A 67 11.79 -15.27 -26.51
CA ARG A 67 12.39 -15.93 -27.66
C ARG A 67 11.63 -15.64 -28.95
N GLU A 68 10.30 -15.71 -28.94
CA GLU A 68 9.48 -15.39 -30.12
C GLU A 68 9.62 -13.93 -30.54
N ARG A 69 9.68 -12.99 -29.58
CA ARG A 69 9.85 -11.57 -29.86
C ARG A 69 11.23 -11.22 -30.42
N HIS A 70 12.27 -11.94 -29.99
CA HIS A 70 13.64 -11.76 -30.45
C HIS A 70 14.01 -12.71 -31.59
N ALA A 71 13.08 -13.57 -32.05
CA ALA A 71 13.21 -14.23 -33.32
C ALA A 71 13.10 -13.15 -34.39
N ASP A 72 14.24 -12.67 -34.88
CA ASP A 72 14.38 -11.70 -35.98
C ASP A 72 13.84 -12.32 -37.29
N LEU A 73 12.53 -12.59 -37.35
CA LEU A 73 11.88 -13.23 -38.48
C LEU A 73 11.71 -12.28 -39.67
N GLY A 74 12.08 -11.01 -39.50
CA GLY A 74 11.83 -9.95 -40.47
C GLY A 74 10.34 -9.88 -40.86
N GLN A 75 10.01 -9.04 -41.82
CA GLN A 75 8.74 -9.13 -42.51
C GLN A 75 9.03 -9.62 -43.92
N ALA A 76 8.39 -10.72 -44.34
CA ALA A 76 8.49 -11.18 -45.71
C ALA A 76 7.90 -10.09 -46.63
N ILE A 77 8.74 -9.46 -47.45
CA ILE A 77 8.29 -8.50 -48.46
C ILE A 77 7.70 -9.32 -49.60
N ASN A 78 6.39 -9.17 -49.82
CA ASN A 78 5.74 -9.75 -50.99
C ASN A 78 5.97 -8.84 -52.21
N PHE A 79 6.71 -9.35 -53.20
CA PHE A 79 6.99 -8.65 -54.45
C PHE A 79 5.92 -8.86 -55.54
N ASP A 80 4.90 -9.68 -55.30
CA ASP A 80 3.82 -9.97 -56.25
C ASP A 80 2.91 -8.74 -56.50
N ASN A 81 2.98 -7.72 -55.66
CA ASN A 81 2.27 -6.45 -55.83
C ASN A 81 3.09 -5.37 -56.56
N LEU A 82 4.27 -5.71 -57.10
CA LEU A 82 5.20 -4.75 -57.73
C LEU A 82 5.24 -4.81 -59.28
N ASN A 83 4.38 -5.57 -59.95
CA ASN A 83 4.18 -5.49 -61.41
C ASN A 83 2.74 -5.78 -61.83
#